data_AF-A0A0J6L9G9-F1
#
_entry.id   AF-A0A0J6L9G9-F1
#
_cell.length_a   1.000
_cell.length_b   1.000
_cell.length_c   1.000
_cell.angle_alpha   90.00
_cell.angle_beta   90.00
_cell.angle_gamma   90.00
#
_symmetry.space_group_name_H-M   'P 1'
#
loop_
_entity.id
_entity.type
_entity.pdbx_description
1 polymer ?
#
loop_
_entity_poly.entity_id
_entity_poly.type
_entity_poly.pdbx_seq_one_letter_code
_entity_poly.pdbx_strand_id
1 'polypeptide(L)'
;MLKLKNRLYSGLGTGSFIYMIVLLSRNNNISITQAEVISVLIISACAGIFTFIFDVERISYVFALIIHFFIMILVIFVISIYNHWIETFPTADFFESIVLIYAFSWFISFLNTKKDAKELNILLKNNKSII
;
A
#
# COMPACT_ATOMS: atom_id res chain seq x y z
N MET A 1 19.62 6.67 -0.69
CA MET A 1 19.31 5.69 -1.75
C MET A 1 18.75 4.37 -1.21
N LEU A 2 19.34 3.76 -0.16
CA LEU A 2 18.87 2.47 0.40
C LEU A 2 17.42 2.51 0.92
N LYS A 3 17.03 3.58 1.65
CA LYS A 3 15.67 3.77 2.16
C LYS A 3 14.60 3.80 1.06
N LEU A 4 14.87 4.47 -0.05
CA LEU A 4 13.94 4.57 -1.19
C LEU A 4 13.74 3.21 -1.88
N LYS A 5 14.82 2.43 -2.04
CA LYS A 5 14.74 1.07 -2.59
C LYS A 5 13.90 0.14 -1.70
N ASN A 6 14.12 0.18 -0.40
CA ASN A 6 13.35 -0.64 0.54
C ASN A 6 11.86 -0.29 0.54
N ARG A 7 11.54 1.01 0.45
CA ARG A 7 10.17 1.49 0.27
C ARG A 7 9.51 0.96 -0.99
N LEU A 8 10.22 1.06 -2.11
CA LEU A 8 9.76 0.55 -3.39
C LEU A 8 9.47 -0.96 -3.31
N TYR A 9 10.41 -1.75 -2.81
CA TYR A 9 10.23 -3.20 -2.70
C TYR A 9 9.10 -3.58 -1.74
N SER A 10 8.97 -2.89 -0.61
CA SER A 10 7.86 -3.13 0.32
C SER A 10 6.51 -2.81 -0.35
N GLY A 11 6.40 -1.69 -1.05
CA GLY A 11 5.18 -1.31 -1.76
C GLY A 11 4.82 -2.30 -2.86
N LEU A 12 5.78 -2.66 -3.71
CA LEU A 12 5.62 -3.69 -4.75
C LEU A 12 5.18 -5.03 -4.16
N GLY A 13 5.79 -5.46 -3.06
CA GLY A 13 5.44 -6.71 -2.38
C GLY A 13 4.01 -6.70 -1.83
N THR A 14 3.64 -5.65 -1.09
CA THR A 14 2.29 -5.54 -0.50
C THR A 14 1.21 -5.42 -1.58
N GLY A 15 1.39 -4.54 -2.57
CA GLY A 15 0.38 -4.32 -3.60
C GLY A 15 0.20 -5.51 -4.54
N SER A 16 1.29 -6.19 -4.94
CA SER A 16 1.21 -7.43 -5.73
C SER A 16 0.53 -8.55 -4.96
N PHE A 17 0.80 -8.67 -3.66
CA PHE A 17 0.15 -9.65 -2.80
C PHE A 17 -1.37 -9.41 -2.72
N ILE A 18 -1.79 -8.17 -2.46
CA ILE A 18 -3.21 -7.80 -2.41
C ILE A 18 -3.88 -8.10 -3.76
N TYR A 19 -3.24 -7.72 -4.87
CA TYR A 19 -3.80 -7.98 -6.20
C TYR A 19 -4.00 -9.47 -6.47
N MET A 20 -3.04 -10.33 -6.09
CA MET A 20 -3.19 -11.78 -6.21
C MET A 20 -4.36 -12.33 -5.37
N ILE A 21 -4.57 -11.80 -4.16
CA ILE A 21 -5.74 -12.18 -3.33
C ILE A 21 -7.06 -11.75 -3.99
N VAL A 22 -7.10 -10.55 -4.58
CA VAL A 22 -8.27 -10.07 -5.33
C VAL A 22 -8.56 -10.95 -6.54
N LEU A 23 -7.53 -11.35 -7.29
CA LEU A 23 -7.66 -12.27 -8.41
C LEU A 23 -8.17 -13.65 -7.95
N LEU A 24 -7.62 -14.20 -6.86
CA LEU A 24 -8.04 -15.49 -6.31
C LEU A 24 -9.50 -15.48 -5.86
N SER A 25 -9.98 -14.33 -5.39
CA SER A 25 -11.35 -14.18 -4.87
C SER A 25 -12.41 -14.05 -5.97
N ARG A 26 -11.99 -13.84 -7.23
CA ARG A 26 -12.91 -13.72 -8.38
C ARG A 26 -13.14 -15.09 -9.01
N ASN A 27 -14.41 -15.52 -9.08
CA ASN A 27 -14.82 -16.86 -9.52
C ASN A 27 -15.00 -17.01 -11.05
N ASN A 28 -14.60 -16.01 -11.85
CA ASN A 28 -14.84 -15.96 -13.30
C ASN A 28 -13.53 -16.19 -14.06
N ASN A 29 -13.60 -16.67 -15.31
CA ASN A 29 -12.46 -16.74 -16.22
C ASN A 29 -11.99 -15.32 -16.62
N ILE A 30 -11.13 -14.71 -15.83
CA ILE A 30 -10.58 -13.38 -16.10
C ILE A 30 -9.43 -13.49 -17.11
N SER A 31 -9.52 -12.75 -18.22
CA SER A 31 -8.35 -12.48 -19.06
C SER A 31 -7.55 -11.33 -18.45
N ILE A 32 -6.48 -11.65 -17.72
CA ILE A 32 -5.57 -10.63 -17.16
C ILE A 32 -4.69 -10.08 -18.27
N THR A 33 -4.71 -8.76 -18.49
CA THR A 33 -3.87 -8.11 -19.50
C THR A 33 -2.51 -7.71 -18.94
N GLN A 34 -1.49 -7.61 -19.80
CA GLN A 34 -0.18 -7.09 -19.41
C GLN A 34 -0.26 -5.64 -18.89
N ALA A 35 -1.14 -4.83 -19.48
CA ALA A 35 -1.36 -3.44 -19.08
C ALA A 35 -1.89 -3.32 -17.65
N GLU A 36 -2.81 -4.19 -17.24
CA GLU A 36 -3.33 -4.23 -15.87
C GLU A 36 -2.24 -4.60 -14.86
N VAL A 37 -1.43 -5.61 -15.16
CA VAL A 37 -0.32 -6.02 -14.28
C VAL A 37 0.67 -4.88 -14.09
N ILE A 38 1.08 -4.23 -15.19
CA ILE A 38 1.99 -3.07 -15.14
C ILE A 38 1.36 -1.93 -14.31
N SER A 39 0.08 -1.68 -14.49
CA SER A 39 -0.66 -0.64 -13.77
C SER A 39 -0.69 -0.91 -12.27
N VAL A 40 -0.96 -2.15 -11.85
CA VAL A 40 -0.91 -2.55 -10.44
C VAL A 40 0.51 -2.39 -9.88
N LEU A 41 1.55 -2.75 -10.63
CA LEU A 41 2.94 -2.55 -10.19
C LEU A 41 3.27 -1.07 -10.00
N ILE A 42 2.78 -0.18 -10.87
CA ILE A 42 2.96 1.26 -10.73
C ILE A 42 2.23 1.78 -9.48
N ILE A 43 0.96 1.40 -9.27
CA ILE A 43 0.21 1.75 -8.04
C ILE A 43 0.99 1.31 -6.80
N SER A 44 1.49 0.07 -6.82
CA SER A 44 2.23 -0.54 -5.71
C SER A 44 3.56 0.19 -5.44
N ALA A 45 4.27 0.57 -6.50
CA ALA A 45 5.50 1.36 -6.40
C ALA A 45 5.23 2.74 -5.80
N CYS A 46 4.19 3.44 -6.28
CA CYS A 46 3.76 4.73 -5.74
C CYS A 46 3.39 4.61 -4.26
N ALA A 47 2.59 3.61 -3.87
CA ALA A 47 2.22 3.35 -2.48
C ALA A 47 3.45 3.17 -1.58
N GLY A 48 4.45 2.42 -2.05
CA GLY A 48 5.72 2.25 -1.33
C GLY A 48 6.49 3.56 -1.21
N ILE A 49 6.72 4.25 -2.33
CA ILE A 49 7.52 5.49 -2.38
C ILE A 49 6.90 6.57 -1.50
N PHE A 50 5.58 6.79 -1.60
CA PHE A 50 4.86 7.85 -0.90
C PHE A 50 4.79 7.66 0.62
N THR A 51 5.17 6.49 1.13
CA THR A 51 5.39 6.31 2.58
C THR A 51 6.47 7.24 3.15
N PHE A 52 7.26 7.93 2.30
CA PHE A 52 8.18 8.97 2.77
C PHE A 52 7.50 10.08 3.58
N ILE A 53 6.20 10.32 3.37
CA ILE A 53 5.47 11.33 4.13
C ILE A 53 5.39 11.03 5.62
N PHE A 54 5.48 9.75 6.01
CA PHE A 54 5.51 9.33 7.41
C PHE A 54 6.85 9.60 8.10
N ASP A 55 7.93 9.91 7.35
CA ASP A 55 9.22 10.31 7.94
C ASP A 55 9.25 11.79 8.31
N VAL A 56 8.26 12.58 7.89
CA VAL A 56 8.27 14.03 8.10
C VAL A 56 7.91 14.31 9.56
N GLU A 57 8.90 14.59 10.40
CA GLU A 57 8.75 14.82 11.84
C GLU A 57 7.74 15.93 12.21
N ARG A 58 7.55 16.91 11.32
CA ARG A 58 6.60 18.02 11.52
C ARG A 58 5.13 17.61 11.35
N ILE A 59 4.87 16.44 10.76
CA ILE A 59 3.53 15.97 10.44
C ILE A 59 3.14 14.87 11.42
N SER A 60 1.96 14.98 12.05
CA SER A 60 1.45 13.91 12.89
C SER A 60 1.16 12.66 12.05
N TYR A 61 1.33 11.48 12.63
CA TYR A 61 1.10 10.21 11.92
C TYR A 61 -0.29 10.14 11.26
N VAL A 62 -1.33 10.60 11.96
CA VAL A 62 -2.71 10.62 11.44
C VAL A 62 -2.83 11.57 10.24
N PHE A 63 -2.20 12.75 10.30
CA PHE A 63 -2.25 13.70 9.18
C PHE A 63 -1.45 13.17 7.97
N ALA A 64 -0.28 12.56 8.20
CA ALA A 64 0.47 11.87 7.15
C ALA A 64 -0.35 10.75 6.49
N LEU A 65 -1.12 9.99 7.27
CA LEU A 65 -2.00 8.93 6.77
C LEU A 65 -3.11 9.48 5.88
N ILE A 66 -3.73 10.60 6.28
CA ILE A 66 -4.76 11.29 5.48
C ILE A 66 -4.17 11.78 4.16
N ILE A 67 -3.01 12.44 4.19
CA ILE A 67 -2.36 12.91 2.96
C ILE A 67 -2.01 11.73 2.05
N HIS A 68 -1.42 10.67 2.60
CA HIS A 68 -1.09 9.48 1.83
C HIS A 68 -2.32 8.86 1.17
N PHE A 69 -3.44 8.80 1.89
CA PHE A 69 -4.71 8.31 1.34
C PHE A 69 -5.19 9.13 0.14
N PHE A 70 -5.20 10.46 0.22
CA PHE A 70 -5.61 11.31 -0.89
C PHE A 70 -4.66 11.25 -2.09
N ILE A 71 -3.34 11.18 -1.85
CA ILE A 71 -2.36 10.99 -2.92
C ILE A 71 -2.61 9.66 -3.64
N MET A 72 -2.89 8.58 -2.89
CA MET A 72 -3.16 7.28 -3.48
C MET A 72 -4.48 7.23 -4.24
N ILE A 73 -5.53 7.92 -3.78
CA ILE A 73 -6.77 8.10 -4.56
C ILE A 73 -6.45 8.71 -5.93
N LEU A 74 -5.63 9.75 -5.97
CA LEU A 74 -5.26 10.40 -7.23
C LEU A 74 -4.52 9.45 -8.17
N VAL A 75 -3.55 8.68 -7.66
CA VAL A 75 -2.82 7.68 -8.44
C VAL A 75 -3.76 6.62 -9.02
N ILE A 76 -4.62 6.05 -8.17
CA ILE A 76 -5.56 5.01 -8.57
C ILE A 76 -6.55 5.57 -9.60
N PHE A 77 -7.04 6.79 -9.40
CA PHE A 77 -7.96 7.44 -10.33
C PHE A 77 -7.35 7.63 -11.73
N VAL A 78 -6.13 8.17 -11.81
CA VAL A 78 -5.42 8.36 -13.09
C VAL A 78 -5.21 7.02 -13.81
N ILE A 79 -4.78 5.99 -13.07
CA ILE A 79 -4.55 4.66 -13.62
C ILE A 79 -5.86 3.96 -14.02
N SER A 80 -6.95 4.22 -13.29
CA SER A 80 -8.27 3.67 -13.60
C SER A 80 -8.82 4.25 -14.89
N ILE A 81 -8.61 5.54 -15.16
CA ILE A 81 -8.94 6.16 -16.45
C ILE A 81 -8.13 5.52 -17.58
N TYR A 82 -6.82 5.34 -17.38
CA TYR A 82 -5.93 4.75 -18.38
C TYR A 82 -6.31 3.30 -18.75
N ASN A 83 -6.69 2.49 -17.76
CA ASN A 83 -7.11 1.09 -17.99
C ASN A 83 -8.60 0.92 -18.29
N HIS A 84 -9.37 2.02 -18.37
CA HIS A 84 -10.82 1.97 -18.51
C HIS A 84 -11.53 1.14 -17.41
N TRP A 85 -10.98 1.13 -16.18
CA TRP A 85 -11.59 0.45 -15.03
C TRP A 85 -12.84 1.15 -14.52
N ILE A 86 -12.98 2.44 -14.82
CA ILE A 86 -14.14 3.27 -14.48
C ILE A 86 -14.69 3.93 -15.74
N GLU A 87 -16.00 4.17 -15.76
CA GLU A 87 -16.58 5.13 -16.70
C GLU A 87 -16.14 6.57 -16.36
N THR A 88 -16.48 7.55 -17.19
CA THR A 88 -16.04 8.95 -17.04
C THR A 88 -16.36 9.56 -15.68
N PHE A 89 -17.35 9.00 -14.95
CA PHE A 89 -17.65 9.36 -13.57
C PHE A 89 -17.42 8.18 -12.61
N PRO A 90 -16.67 8.38 -11.51
CA PRO A 90 -16.46 7.32 -10.51
C PRO A 90 -17.77 7.00 -9.78
N THR A 91 -18.11 5.71 -9.71
CA THR A 91 -19.29 5.19 -9.01
C THR A 91 -19.04 5.02 -7.51
N ALA A 92 -20.10 4.86 -6.71
CA ALA A 92 -19.97 4.60 -5.28
C ALA A 92 -19.12 3.33 -4.99
N ASP A 93 -19.33 2.27 -5.78
CA ASP A 93 -18.60 0.99 -5.69
C ASP A 93 -17.09 1.18 -5.88
N PHE A 94 -16.68 2.12 -6.74
CA PHE A 94 -15.26 2.44 -6.93
C PHE A 94 -14.63 3.00 -5.65
N PHE A 95 -15.30 3.95 -4.99
CA PHE A 95 -14.81 4.50 -3.73
C PHE A 95 -14.80 3.46 -2.61
N GLU A 96 -15.82 2.61 -2.52
CA GLU A 96 -15.85 1.51 -1.56
C GLU A 96 -14.66 0.57 -1.76
N SER A 97 -14.37 0.19 -3.00
CA SER A 97 -13.24 -0.69 -3.32
C SER A 97 -11.88 -0.08 -2.91
N ILE A 98 -11.70 1.23 -3.10
CA ILE A 98 -10.49 1.94 -2.68
C ILE A 98 -10.34 1.92 -1.16
N VAL A 99 -11.42 2.21 -0.43
CA VAL A 99 -11.41 2.21 1.03
C VAL A 99 -11.07 0.82 1.56
N LEU A 100 -11.65 -0.24 0.98
CA LEU A 100 -11.36 -1.62 1.35
C LEU A 100 -9.89 -1.99 1.10
N ILE A 101 -9.37 -1.74 -0.10
CA ILE A 101 -7.96 -2.03 -0.44
C ILE A 101 -7.00 -1.27 0.48
N TYR A 102 -7.34 -0.02 0.80
CA TYR A 102 -6.52 0.79 1.70
C TYR A 102 -6.56 0.25 3.14
N ALA A 103 -7.73 -0.16 3.63
CA ALA A 103 -7.87 -0.77 4.95
C ALA A 103 -7.08 -2.09 5.06
N PHE A 104 -7.12 -2.94 4.03
CA PHE A 104 -6.31 -4.16 3.98
C PHE A 104 -4.81 -3.86 3.95
N SER A 105 -4.39 -2.89 3.13
CA SER A 105 -2.99 -2.46 3.06
C SER A 105 -2.49 -1.94 4.42
N TRP A 106 -3.31 -1.13 5.09
CA TRP A 106 -3.03 -0.61 6.43
C TRP A 106 -2.94 -1.74 7.46
N PHE A 107 -3.84 -2.74 7.40
CA PHE A 107 -3.78 -3.89 8.29
C PHE A 107 -2.48 -4.68 8.14
N ILE A 108 -2.03 -4.94 6.90
CA ILE A 108 -0.73 -5.59 6.65
C ILE A 108 0.43 -4.75 7.22
N SER A 109 0.41 -3.44 6.98
CA SER A 109 1.42 -2.52 7.51
C SER A 109 1.45 -2.53 9.04
N PHE A 110 0.28 -2.47 9.68
CA PHE A 110 0.13 -2.53 11.14
C PHE A 110 0.70 -3.83 11.73
N LEU A 111 0.43 -4.97 11.10
CA LEU A 111 1.00 -6.26 11.53
C LEU A 111 2.53 -6.27 11.45
N ASN A 112 3.10 -5.70 10.38
CA ASN A 112 4.54 -5.59 10.23
C ASN A 112 5.15 -4.67 11.30
N THR A 113 4.59 -3.48 11.51
CA THR A 113 5.04 -2.56 12.56
C THR A 113 4.97 -3.18 13.96
N LYS A 114 3.93 -3.98 14.24
CA LYS A 114 3.82 -4.70 15.52
C LYS A 114 4.91 -5.76 15.70
N LYS A 115 5.30 -6.44 14.62
CA LYS A 115 6.44 -7.40 14.64
C LYS A 115 7.75 -6.66 14.89
N ASP A 116 8.01 -5.58 14.17
CA ASP A 116 9.22 -4.77 14.31
C ASP A 116 9.35 -4.21 15.74
N ALA A 117 8.25 -3.71 16.31
CA ALA A 117 8.22 -3.23 17.69
C ALA A 117 8.51 -4.35 18.72
N LYS A 118 8.01 -5.56 18.47
CA LYS A 118 8.30 -6.72 19.34
C LYS A 118 9.77 -7.13 19.26
N GLU A 119 10.34 -7.13 18.06
CA GLU A 119 11.76 -7.44 17.83
C GLU A 119 12.67 -6.41 18.51
N LEU A 120 12.38 -5.12 18.34
CA LEU A 120 13.08 -4.03 19.04
C LEU A 120 13.01 -4.19 20.56
N ASN A 121 11.85 -4.51 21.11
CA ASN A 121 11.69 -4.73 22.55
C ASN A 121 12.50 -5.93 23.05
N ILE A 122 12.62 -7.01 22.27
CA ILE A 122 13.45 -8.16 22.61
C ILE A 122 14.93 -7.78 22.59
N LEU A 123 15.40 -7.07 21.57
CA LEU A 123 16.78 -6.59 21.46
C LEU A 123 17.16 -5.67 22.64
N LEU A 124 16.27 -4.75 23.02
CA LEU A 124 16.46 -3.88 24.19
C LEU A 124 16.50 -4.66 25.50
N LYS A 125 15.64 -5.68 25.66
CA LYS A 125 15.64 -6.55 26.84
C LYS A 125 16.92 -7.36 26.98
N ASN A 126 17.42 -7.92 25.86
CA ASN A 126 18.65 -8.71 25.85
C ASN A 126 19.90 -7.85 26.11
N ASN A 127 19.95 -6.62 25.59
CA ASN A 127 21.04 -5.68 25.91
C ASN A 127 21.01 -5.22 27.39
N LYS A 128 19.82 -5.08 28.00
CA LYS A 128 19.70 -4.78 29.43
C LYS A 128 20.08 -5.96 30.35
N SER A 129 20.04 -7.21 29.89
CA SER A 129 20.43 -8.37 30.69
C SER A 129 21.94 -8.68 30.65
N ILE A 130 22.70 -7.95 29.84
CA ILE A 130 24.17 -8.11 29.69
C ILE A 130 24.95 -7.06 30.52
N ILE A 131 24.26 -6.03 31.05
CA ILE A 131 24.79 -5.00 31.97
C ILE A 131 24.29 -5.30 33.37
#